data_AF-R6N051-F1
#
_entry.id   AF-R6N051-F1
#
_cell.length_a   1.000
_cell.length_b   1.000
_cell.length_c   1.000
_cell.angle_alpha   90.00
_cell.angle_beta   90.00
_cell.angle_gamma   90.00
#
_symmetry.space_group_name_H-M   'P 1'
#
loop_
_entity.id
_entity.type
_entity.pdbx_description
1 polymer ?
#
loop_
_entity_poly.entity_id
_entity_poly.type
_entity_poly.pdbx_seq_one_letter_code
_entity_poly.pdbx_strand_id
1 'polypeptide(L)'
;MEYKEEIIELLKEYIDIKKNDKKKYEELFTKKALYEELINVINVNYEELINNRLNISLLLNAIYDNENIYIDFFKTLLLTDETEKEIKLNNFKEIIINDYNNLCKDLNNISNKIKRVQNTISSANRVILCFKQDLPILEPEYDVKAVKRILSYFELDGRISNREELLYMNEIEQYNRLLLTKKESNVIEEKHAKKLHDEVPNIINAGYETFTLPRINDRRSKTLDKLADEVLKTKKGNPTMEEIINSLEVQKNHTFNDEEYKYIIIKTIIASQNEIYSFYELLIDKDTYHNIKDRKEMIECYYNELNFFLSVRKYYDAFCEKKESAEDIKEKLVEEEKEIEEIHRLIYSTSEVNPTKSKFIADLDDIPQEYYDTVYYLINGFKTGTLSVGEYKALTNNNNVQKCRELKSDQVRIILKHVKDNIYVILGAATKKVDNDRKMYESMAKRSIPKIDTDNTLKLQLLFAEQVEKELTTIVESKGRKGNR
;
A
#
# COMPACT_ATOMS: atom_id res chain seq x y z
N MET A 1 18.27 -6.94 -10.28
CA MET A 1 17.10 -6.81 -11.13
C MET A 1 16.03 -7.71 -10.52
N GLU A 2 15.15 -7.08 -9.74
CA GLU A 2 13.95 -7.60 -9.08
C GLU A 2 12.94 -8.21 -10.07
N TYR A 3 12.56 -7.52 -11.15
CA TYR A 3 11.52 -8.01 -12.10
C TYR A 3 12.10 -8.73 -13.32
N LYS A 4 13.35 -9.20 -13.22
CA LYS A 4 14.08 -9.85 -14.32
C LYS A 4 13.33 -11.05 -14.91
N GLU A 5 12.78 -11.90 -14.05
CA GLU A 5 12.13 -13.15 -14.47
C GLU A 5 10.80 -12.86 -15.18
N GLU A 6 10.00 -11.95 -14.62
CA GLU A 6 8.71 -11.52 -15.18
C GLU A 6 8.89 -10.87 -16.56
N ILE A 7 9.88 -10.00 -16.71
CA ILE A 7 10.20 -9.39 -18.02
C ILE A 7 10.61 -10.47 -19.02
N ILE A 8 11.45 -11.44 -18.62
CA ILE A 8 11.84 -12.55 -19.51
C ILE A 8 10.62 -13.37 -19.93
N GLU A 9 9.68 -13.62 -19.02
CA GLU A 9 8.45 -14.37 -19.30
C GLU A 9 7.56 -13.65 -20.32
N LEU A 10 7.29 -12.37 -20.12
CA LEU A 10 6.54 -11.54 -21.08
C LEU A 10 7.20 -11.53 -22.46
N LEU A 11 8.53 -11.37 -22.51
CA LEU A 11 9.26 -11.39 -23.78
C LEU A 11 9.14 -12.74 -24.50
N LYS A 12 9.23 -13.86 -23.78
CA LYS A 12 9.05 -15.21 -24.36
C LYS A 12 7.62 -15.41 -24.84
N GLU A 13 6.64 -15.00 -24.06
CA GLU A 13 5.24 -15.11 -24.42
C GLU A 13 4.96 -14.33 -25.72
N TYR A 14 5.45 -13.10 -25.83
CA TYR A 14 5.31 -12.32 -27.06
C TYR A 14 5.90 -13.05 -28.26
N ILE A 15 7.10 -13.63 -28.10
CA ILE A 15 7.76 -14.41 -29.14
C ILE A 15 6.88 -15.61 -29.55
N ASP A 16 6.28 -16.32 -28.60
CA ASP A 16 5.44 -17.48 -28.88
C ASP A 16 4.11 -17.11 -29.54
N ILE A 17 3.48 -15.99 -29.15
CA ILE A 17 2.33 -15.41 -29.85
C ILE A 17 2.69 -15.18 -31.34
N LYS A 18 3.87 -14.62 -31.63
CA LYS A 18 4.29 -14.37 -33.01
C LYS A 18 4.72 -15.63 -33.76
N LYS A 19 5.18 -16.68 -33.07
CA LYS A 19 5.39 -17.99 -33.70
C LYS A 19 4.07 -18.61 -34.16
N ASN A 20 2.98 -18.41 -33.42
CA ASN A 20 1.66 -18.88 -33.84
C ASN A 20 1.16 -18.14 -35.09
N ASP A 21 1.41 -16.82 -35.20
CA ASP A 21 1.15 -16.07 -36.44
C ASP A 21 1.92 -16.67 -37.65
N LYS A 22 3.17 -17.12 -37.43
CA LYS A 22 3.97 -17.77 -38.48
C LYS A 22 3.42 -19.15 -38.88
N LYS A 23 2.98 -19.97 -37.92
CA LYS A 23 2.34 -21.26 -38.22
C LYS A 23 1.06 -21.06 -39.05
N LYS A 24 0.21 -20.11 -38.66
CA LYS A 24 -0.99 -19.74 -39.42
C LYS A 24 -0.65 -19.28 -40.84
N TYR A 25 0.45 -18.55 -41.03
CA TYR A 25 0.92 -18.17 -42.36
C TYR A 25 1.28 -19.41 -43.20
N GLU A 26 2.02 -20.36 -42.64
CA GLU A 26 2.42 -21.61 -43.33
C GLU A 26 1.20 -22.46 -43.73
N GLU A 27 0.20 -22.55 -42.86
CA GLU A 27 -1.09 -23.22 -43.14
C GLU A 27 -1.83 -22.54 -44.32
N LEU A 28 -2.00 -21.22 -44.27
CA LEU A 28 -2.66 -20.47 -45.34
C LEU A 28 -1.88 -20.51 -46.65
N PHE A 29 -0.54 -20.53 -46.59
CA PHE A 29 0.31 -20.64 -47.76
C PHE A 29 0.14 -22.00 -48.45
N THR A 30 0.03 -23.07 -47.67
CA THR A 30 -0.30 -24.41 -48.19
C THR A 30 -1.67 -24.42 -48.85
N LYS A 31 -2.67 -23.82 -48.18
CA LYS A 31 -4.03 -23.69 -48.73
C LYS A 31 -4.07 -22.87 -50.02
N LYS A 32 -3.21 -21.86 -50.16
CA LYS A 32 -3.06 -21.09 -51.41
C LYS A 32 -2.61 -21.98 -52.56
N ALA A 33 -1.60 -22.83 -52.36
CA ALA A 33 -1.12 -23.75 -53.39
C ALA A 33 -2.23 -24.70 -53.86
N LEU A 34 -3.04 -25.22 -52.92
CA LEU A 34 -4.21 -26.05 -53.25
C LEU A 34 -5.24 -25.31 -54.10
N TYR A 35 -5.53 -24.03 -53.79
CA TYR A 35 -6.40 -23.20 -54.62
C TYR A 35 -5.82 -22.95 -56.01
N GLU A 36 -4.51 -22.67 -56.13
CA GLU A 36 -3.85 -22.49 -57.42
C GLU A 36 -3.97 -23.75 -58.28
N GLU A 37 -3.78 -24.94 -57.69
CA GLU A 37 -4.02 -26.22 -58.37
C GLU A 37 -5.50 -26.40 -58.77
N LEU A 38 -6.44 -26.12 -57.86
CA LEU A 38 -7.88 -26.22 -58.14
C LEU A 38 -8.31 -25.31 -59.29
N ILE A 39 -7.85 -24.06 -59.29
CA ILE A 39 -8.15 -23.09 -60.35
C ILE A 39 -7.63 -23.58 -61.70
N ASN A 40 -6.43 -24.18 -61.75
CA ASN A 40 -5.87 -24.74 -62.98
C ASN A 40 -6.70 -25.90 -63.53
N VAL A 41 -7.21 -26.80 -62.67
CA VAL A 41 -7.99 -27.97 -63.13
C VAL A 41 -9.47 -27.68 -63.35
N ILE A 42 -10.00 -26.57 -62.84
CA ILE A 42 -11.41 -26.18 -63.00
C ILE A 42 -11.64 -25.22 -64.17
N ASN A 43 -10.64 -24.42 -64.56
CA ASN A 43 -10.71 -23.49 -65.69
C ASN A 43 -10.38 -24.17 -67.02
N VAL A 44 -11.03 -25.28 -67.27
CA VAL A 44 -10.87 -26.10 -68.48
C VAL A 44 -12.23 -26.33 -69.15
N ASN A 45 -12.21 -26.94 -70.33
CA ASN A 45 -13.43 -27.32 -71.05
C ASN A 45 -14.19 -28.45 -70.30
N TYR A 46 -15.43 -28.72 -70.72
CA TYR A 46 -16.29 -29.68 -70.02
C TYR A 46 -15.75 -31.12 -70.00
N GLU A 47 -15.15 -31.58 -71.10
CA GLU A 47 -14.56 -32.93 -71.17
C GLU A 47 -13.39 -33.09 -70.19
N GLU A 48 -12.53 -32.08 -70.08
CA GLU A 48 -11.43 -32.04 -69.13
C GLU A 48 -11.92 -31.94 -67.68
N LEU A 49 -13.02 -31.22 -67.41
CA LEU A 49 -13.66 -31.20 -66.09
C LEU A 49 -14.14 -32.60 -65.67
N ILE A 50 -14.74 -33.37 -66.58
CA ILE A 50 -15.16 -34.75 -66.32
C ILE A 50 -13.93 -35.63 -66.04
N ASN A 51 -12.88 -35.50 -66.84
CA ASN A 51 -11.66 -36.28 -66.67
C ASN A 51 -10.96 -35.98 -65.34
N ASN A 52 -10.96 -34.72 -64.91
CA ASN A 52 -10.34 -34.26 -63.68
C ASN A 52 -11.25 -34.32 -62.44
N ARG A 53 -12.50 -34.82 -62.56
CA ARG A 53 -13.52 -34.78 -61.49
C ARG A 53 -13.05 -35.32 -60.14
N LEU A 54 -12.24 -36.40 -60.15
CA LEU A 54 -11.70 -36.98 -58.93
C LEU A 54 -10.67 -36.05 -58.28
N ASN A 55 -9.75 -35.49 -59.05
CA ASN A 55 -8.75 -34.53 -58.56
C ASN A 55 -9.43 -33.26 -58.03
N ILE A 56 -10.42 -32.73 -58.74
CA ILE A 56 -11.22 -31.59 -58.29
C ILE A 56 -11.91 -31.90 -56.96
N SER A 57 -12.52 -33.09 -56.83
CA SER A 57 -13.18 -33.48 -55.58
C SER A 57 -12.23 -33.59 -54.39
N LEU A 58 -11.02 -34.11 -54.59
CA LEU A 58 -10.00 -34.20 -53.56
C LEU A 58 -9.51 -32.81 -53.12
N LEU A 59 -9.28 -31.91 -54.08
CA LEU A 59 -8.85 -30.53 -53.82
C LEU A 59 -9.94 -29.74 -53.08
N LEU A 60 -11.21 -29.86 -53.49
CA LEU A 60 -12.33 -29.22 -52.80
C LEU A 60 -12.45 -29.70 -51.35
N ASN A 61 -12.31 -31.01 -51.11
CA ASN A 61 -12.35 -31.55 -49.77
C ASN A 61 -11.17 -31.04 -48.92
N ALA A 62 -9.96 -31.03 -49.47
CA ALA A 62 -8.77 -30.54 -48.77
C ALA A 62 -8.84 -29.04 -48.43
N ILE A 63 -9.50 -28.23 -49.27
CA ILE A 63 -9.63 -26.78 -49.09
C ILE A 63 -10.75 -26.42 -48.10
N TYR A 64 -11.91 -27.06 -48.25
CA TYR A 64 -13.12 -26.63 -47.54
C TYR A 64 -13.52 -27.55 -46.39
N ASP A 65 -12.98 -28.77 -46.31
CA ASP A 65 -13.33 -29.78 -45.31
C ASP A 65 -14.86 -29.94 -45.17
N ASN A 66 -15.56 -29.92 -46.31
CA ASN A 66 -17.02 -29.89 -46.37
C ASN A 66 -17.53 -30.71 -47.56
N GLU A 67 -18.23 -31.79 -47.22
CA GLU A 67 -18.78 -32.72 -48.20
C GLU A 67 -19.79 -32.06 -49.16
N ASN A 68 -20.54 -31.05 -48.69
CA ASN A 68 -21.59 -30.44 -49.49
C ASN A 68 -21.06 -29.73 -50.74
N ILE A 69 -19.86 -29.14 -50.66
CA ILE A 69 -19.27 -28.39 -51.78
C ILE A 69 -18.87 -29.34 -52.92
N TYR A 70 -18.34 -30.53 -52.61
CA TYR A 70 -18.08 -31.52 -53.66
C TYR A 70 -19.39 -32.07 -54.24
N ILE A 71 -20.40 -32.32 -53.40
CA ILE A 71 -21.70 -32.83 -53.84
C ILE A 71 -22.35 -31.86 -54.83
N ASP A 72 -22.32 -30.57 -54.52
CA ASP A 72 -22.91 -29.55 -55.37
C ASP A 72 -22.15 -29.36 -56.69
N PHE A 73 -20.84 -29.57 -56.70
CA PHE A 73 -20.05 -29.65 -57.93
C PHE A 73 -20.50 -30.83 -58.82
N PHE A 74 -20.63 -32.04 -58.27
CA PHE A 74 -21.10 -33.21 -59.05
C PHE A 74 -22.54 -33.07 -59.52
N LYS A 75 -23.45 -32.55 -58.69
CA LYS A 75 -24.83 -32.27 -59.09
C LYS A 75 -24.86 -31.32 -60.29
N THR A 76 -24.00 -30.31 -60.28
CA THR A 76 -23.88 -29.35 -61.39
C THR A 76 -23.37 -30.04 -62.66
N LEU A 77 -22.41 -30.95 -62.57
CA LEU A 77 -21.91 -31.70 -63.73
C LEU A 77 -22.96 -32.63 -64.36
N LEU A 78 -23.95 -33.10 -63.59
CA LEU A 78 -25.00 -34.03 -63.99
C LEU A 78 -26.26 -33.34 -64.58
N LEU A 79 -26.30 -32.01 -64.62
CA LEU A 79 -27.42 -31.28 -65.22
C LEU A 79 -27.54 -31.58 -66.72
N THR A 80 -28.78 -31.78 -67.17
CA THR A 80 -29.14 -32.08 -68.57
C THR A 80 -29.37 -30.82 -69.40
N ASP A 81 -29.76 -29.71 -68.77
CA ASP A 81 -29.88 -28.40 -69.41
C ASP A 81 -28.49 -27.76 -69.51
N GLU A 82 -28.00 -27.58 -70.74
CA GLU A 82 -26.66 -27.03 -71.01
C GLU A 82 -26.53 -25.58 -70.54
N THR A 83 -27.58 -24.77 -70.67
CA THR A 83 -27.56 -23.36 -70.25
C THR A 83 -27.56 -23.22 -68.73
N GLU A 84 -28.38 -23.99 -68.02
CA GLU A 84 -28.42 -23.96 -66.55
C GLU A 84 -27.10 -24.45 -65.96
N LYS A 85 -26.51 -25.47 -66.58
CA LYS A 85 -25.22 -26.05 -66.21
C LYS A 85 -24.07 -25.07 -66.35
N GLU A 86 -23.99 -24.36 -67.47
CA GLU A 86 -22.96 -23.35 -67.73
C GLU A 86 -23.02 -22.22 -66.69
N ILE A 87 -24.23 -21.71 -66.41
CA ILE A 87 -24.45 -20.66 -65.40
C ILE A 87 -23.97 -21.12 -64.01
N LYS A 88 -24.36 -22.33 -63.58
CA LYS A 88 -23.96 -22.86 -62.26
C LYS A 88 -22.47 -23.14 -62.16
N LEU A 89 -21.83 -23.65 -63.23
CA LEU A 89 -20.38 -23.85 -63.27
C LEU A 89 -19.63 -22.51 -63.17
N ASN A 90 -20.09 -21.48 -63.89
CA ASN A 90 -19.48 -20.15 -63.82
C ASN A 90 -19.63 -19.54 -62.41
N ASN A 91 -20.83 -19.62 -61.81
CA ASN A 91 -21.04 -19.18 -60.42
C ASN A 91 -20.13 -19.94 -59.43
N PHE A 92 -19.96 -21.26 -59.62
CA PHE A 92 -19.09 -22.07 -58.78
C PHE A 92 -17.61 -21.63 -58.91
N LYS A 93 -17.14 -21.37 -60.13
CA LYS A 93 -15.80 -20.83 -60.39
C LYS A 93 -15.60 -19.46 -59.76
N GLU A 94 -16.59 -18.58 -59.85
CA GLU A 94 -16.54 -17.25 -59.24
C GLU A 94 -16.41 -17.31 -57.70
N ILE A 95 -17.13 -18.23 -57.04
CA ILE A 95 -17.01 -18.45 -55.60
C ILE A 95 -15.58 -18.84 -55.22
N ILE A 96 -15.00 -19.83 -55.92
CA ILE A 96 -13.63 -20.30 -55.67
C ILE A 96 -12.61 -19.17 -55.89
N ILE A 97 -12.77 -18.39 -56.96
CA ILE A 97 -11.88 -17.25 -57.25
C ILE A 97 -11.98 -16.18 -56.16
N ASN A 98 -13.19 -15.88 -55.68
CA ASN A 98 -13.39 -14.92 -54.60
C ASN A 98 -12.75 -15.39 -53.29
N ASP A 99 -12.92 -16.66 -52.93
CA ASP A 99 -12.29 -17.25 -51.74
C ASP A 99 -10.76 -17.24 -51.83
N TYR A 100 -10.22 -17.60 -53.00
CA TYR A 100 -8.77 -17.50 -53.27
C TYR A 100 -8.26 -16.06 -53.12
N ASN A 101 -8.98 -15.08 -53.65
CA ASN A 101 -8.60 -13.67 -53.55
C ASN A 101 -8.63 -13.18 -52.10
N ASN A 102 -9.63 -13.60 -51.31
CA ASN A 102 -9.70 -13.30 -49.88
C ASN A 102 -8.53 -13.94 -49.11
N LEU A 103 -8.22 -15.20 -49.39
CA LEU A 103 -7.07 -15.89 -48.82
C LEU A 103 -5.75 -15.20 -49.16
N CYS A 104 -5.59 -14.72 -50.41
CA CYS A 104 -4.39 -13.96 -50.80
C CYS A 104 -4.26 -12.63 -50.05
N LYS A 105 -5.38 -11.93 -49.79
CA LYS A 105 -5.38 -10.72 -48.95
C LYS A 105 -4.95 -11.05 -47.52
N ASP A 106 -5.49 -12.11 -46.93
CA ASP A 106 -5.14 -12.56 -45.57
C ASP A 106 -3.67 -12.95 -45.46
N LEU A 107 -3.14 -13.69 -46.44
CA LEU A 107 -1.72 -14.03 -46.53
C LEU A 107 -0.82 -12.79 -46.58
N ASN A 108 -1.18 -11.81 -47.41
CA ASN A 108 -0.43 -10.56 -47.51
C ASN A 108 -0.47 -9.78 -46.19
N ASN A 109 -1.62 -9.74 -45.52
CA ASN A 109 -1.78 -9.09 -44.22
C ASN A 109 -0.89 -9.74 -43.15
N ILE A 110 -0.91 -11.07 -43.04
CA ILE A 110 -0.10 -11.81 -42.07
C ILE A 110 1.39 -11.71 -42.41
N SER A 111 1.77 -11.83 -43.69
CA SER A 111 3.17 -11.65 -44.14
C SER A 111 3.71 -10.27 -43.73
N ASN A 112 2.93 -9.22 -43.97
CA ASN A 112 3.30 -7.86 -43.58
C ASN A 112 3.41 -7.71 -42.05
N LYS A 113 2.51 -8.34 -41.28
CA LYS A 113 2.57 -8.37 -39.81
C LYS A 113 3.87 -9.04 -39.32
N ILE A 114 4.22 -10.21 -39.88
CA ILE A 114 5.44 -10.95 -39.52
C ILE A 114 6.69 -10.11 -39.83
N LYS A 115 6.77 -9.53 -41.04
CA LYS A 115 7.92 -8.69 -41.45
C LYS A 115 8.12 -7.48 -40.52
N ARG A 116 7.04 -6.81 -40.12
CA ARG A 116 7.09 -5.64 -39.22
C ARG A 116 7.62 -5.97 -37.83
N VAL A 117 7.36 -7.19 -37.34
CA VAL A 117 7.67 -7.60 -35.96
C VAL A 117 8.99 -8.39 -35.87
N GLN A 118 9.55 -8.83 -37.00
CA GLN A 118 10.77 -9.64 -37.04
C GLN A 118 11.95 -9.01 -36.27
N ASN A 119 12.20 -7.71 -36.46
CA ASN A 119 13.26 -7.02 -35.75
C ASN A 119 12.99 -6.95 -34.24
N THR A 120 11.74 -6.72 -33.84
CA THR A 120 11.32 -6.72 -32.43
C THR A 120 11.56 -8.08 -31.76
N ILE A 121 11.27 -9.19 -32.46
CA ILE A 121 11.54 -10.55 -31.97
C ILE A 121 13.04 -10.80 -31.83
N SER A 122 13.84 -10.39 -32.80
CA SER A 122 15.30 -10.53 -32.74
C SER A 122 15.89 -9.76 -31.56
N SER A 123 15.46 -8.52 -31.36
CA SER A 123 15.83 -7.69 -30.20
C SER A 123 15.42 -8.35 -28.87
N ALA A 124 14.18 -8.85 -28.77
CA ALA A 124 13.71 -9.54 -27.57
C ALA A 124 14.58 -10.77 -27.23
N ASN A 125 14.95 -11.58 -28.22
CA ASN A 125 15.85 -12.71 -28.02
C ASN A 125 17.24 -12.28 -27.53
N ARG A 126 17.81 -11.20 -28.09
CA ARG A 126 19.08 -10.64 -27.62
C ARG A 126 18.99 -10.16 -26.18
N VAL A 127 17.93 -9.44 -25.82
CA VAL A 127 17.74 -8.95 -24.45
C VAL A 127 17.57 -10.11 -23.46
N ILE A 128 16.77 -11.13 -23.80
CA ILE A 128 16.64 -12.33 -22.98
C ILE A 128 18.02 -12.98 -22.74
N LEU A 129 18.85 -13.08 -23.79
CA LEU A 129 20.20 -13.63 -23.65
C LEU A 129 21.07 -12.78 -22.74
N CYS A 130 21.04 -11.45 -22.91
CA CYS A 130 21.77 -10.50 -22.07
C CYS A 130 21.37 -10.66 -20.61
N PHE A 131 20.08 -10.71 -20.31
CA PHE A 131 19.60 -10.93 -18.94
C PHE A 131 20.05 -12.29 -18.40
N LYS A 132 19.92 -13.38 -19.15
CA LYS A 132 20.37 -14.70 -18.69
C LYS A 132 21.87 -14.78 -18.37
N GLN A 133 22.69 -13.97 -19.03
CA GLN A 133 24.15 -13.95 -18.87
C GLN A 133 24.65 -12.80 -17.99
N ASP A 134 23.74 -11.99 -17.44
CA ASP A 134 24.04 -10.76 -16.71
C ASP A 134 24.98 -9.80 -17.48
N LEU A 135 24.73 -9.69 -18.79
CA LEU A 135 25.47 -8.84 -19.71
C LEU A 135 24.69 -7.56 -20.04
N PRO A 136 25.39 -6.44 -20.33
CA PRO A 136 24.75 -5.23 -20.78
C PRO A 136 24.17 -5.39 -22.20
N ILE A 137 23.04 -4.73 -22.44
CA ILE A 137 22.45 -4.52 -23.75
C ILE A 137 23.28 -3.46 -24.48
N LEU A 138 24.00 -3.88 -25.52
CA LEU A 138 24.97 -3.04 -26.24
C LEU A 138 24.32 -2.05 -27.23
N GLU A 139 23.14 -2.37 -27.76
CA GLU A 139 22.40 -1.51 -28.69
C GLU A 139 21.10 -0.99 -28.06
N PRO A 140 21.16 -0.17 -26.99
CA PRO A 140 19.98 0.20 -26.21
C PRO A 140 18.95 0.98 -27.02
N GLU A 141 19.37 1.80 -27.99
CA GLU A 141 18.45 2.60 -28.83
C GLU A 141 17.46 1.73 -29.64
N TYR A 142 17.89 0.53 -30.03
CA TYR A 142 17.09 -0.40 -30.80
C TYR A 142 16.45 -1.47 -29.92
N ASP A 143 17.25 -2.11 -29.07
CA ASP A 143 16.83 -3.29 -28.30
C ASP A 143 15.94 -2.93 -27.13
N VAL A 144 16.26 -1.87 -26.37
CA VAL A 144 15.37 -1.40 -25.31
C VAL A 144 14.08 -0.90 -25.93
N LYS A 145 14.12 -0.10 -27.02
CA LYS A 145 12.91 0.37 -27.73
C LYS A 145 12.03 -0.76 -28.25
N ALA A 146 12.60 -1.88 -28.67
CA ALA A 146 11.85 -3.07 -29.06
C ALA A 146 11.16 -3.70 -27.85
N VAL A 147 11.87 -3.88 -26.74
CA VAL A 147 11.29 -4.39 -25.49
C VAL A 147 10.20 -3.45 -24.97
N LYS A 148 10.40 -2.13 -25.05
CA LYS A 148 9.39 -1.13 -24.68
C LYS A 148 8.06 -1.40 -25.39
N ARG A 149 8.10 -1.58 -26.70
CA ARG A 149 6.92 -1.90 -27.52
C ARG A 149 6.24 -3.21 -27.14
N ILE A 150 7.00 -4.19 -26.65
CA ILE A 150 6.44 -5.47 -26.17
C ILE A 150 5.72 -5.26 -24.83
N LEU A 151 6.32 -4.52 -23.90
CA LEU A 151 5.68 -4.21 -22.62
C LEU A 151 4.40 -3.40 -22.84
N SER A 152 4.43 -2.37 -23.68
CA SER A 152 3.22 -1.60 -24.02
C SER A 152 2.14 -2.46 -24.68
N TYR A 153 2.51 -3.50 -25.44
CA TYR A 153 1.53 -4.44 -25.99
C TYR A 153 0.78 -5.19 -24.88
N PHE A 154 1.48 -5.65 -23.84
CA PHE A 154 0.86 -6.36 -22.72
C PHE A 154 0.08 -5.45 -21.78
N GLU A 155 0.48 -4.19 -21.66
CA GLU A 155 -0.29 -3.19 -20.93
C GLU A 155 -1.62 -2.89 -21.63
N LEU A 156 -1.61 -2.70 -22.95
CA LEU A 156 -2.82 -2.52 -23.75
C LEU A 156 -3.73 -3.77 -23.75
N ASP A 157 -3.14 -4.96 -23.62
CA ASP A 157 -3.87 -6.23 -23.45
C ASP A 157 -4.43 -6.41 -22.01
N GLY A 158 -4.07 -5.53 -21.07
CA GLY A 158 -4.52 -5.56 -19.68
C GLY A 158 -3.84 -6.61 -18.81
N ARG A 159 -2.74 -7.21 -19.27
CA ARG A 159 -2.00 -8.24 -18.52
C ARG A 159 -1.05 -7.66 -17.48
N ILE A 160 -0.57 -6.46 -17.75
CA ILE A 160 0.21 -5.68 -16.81
C ILE A 160 -0.45 -4.30 -16.72
N SER A 161 -0.36 -3.69 -15.55
CA SER A 161 -0.76 -2.32 -15.31
C SER A 161 0.24 -1.33 -15.90
N ASN A 162 -0.21 -0.09 -16.13
CA ASN A 162 0.68 1.03 -16.49
C ASN A 162 1.82 1.18 -15.47
N ARG A 163 1.53 0.97 -14.18
CA ARG A 163 2.54 0.99 -13.11
C ARG A 163 3.62 -0.07 -13.32
N GLU A 164 3.24 -1.31 -13.59
CA GLU A 164 4.18 -2.41 -13.84
C GLU A 164 5.01 -2.17 -15.10
N GLU A 165 4.39 -1.68 -16.19
CA GLU A 165 5.13 -1.30 -17.39
C GLU A 165 6.25 -0.30 -17.06
N LEU A 166 5.95 0.78 -16.34
CA LEU A 166 6.93 1.80 -15.98
C LEU A 166 8.05 1.27 -15.08
N LEU A 167 7.72 0.41 -14.12
CA LEU A 167 8.70 -0.24 -13.25
C LEU A 167 9.66 -1.12 -14.05
N TYR A 168 9.13 -1.97 -14.94
CA TYR A 168 9.95 -2.81 -15.81
C TYR A 168 10.84 -1.97 -16.73
N MET A 169 10.32 -0.86 -17.27
CA MET A 169 11.10 0.05 -18.12
C MET A 169 12.24 0.71 -17.37
N ASN A 170 11.96 1.24 -16.17
CA ASN A 170 12.99 1.82 -15.31
C ASN A 170 14.09 0.80 -15.04
N GLU A 171 13.67 -0.41 -14.70
CA GLU A 171 14.59 -1.45 -14.29
C GLU A 171 15.53 -1.87 -15.42
N ILE A 172 15.00 -2.05 -16.64
CA ILE A 172 15.82 -2.38 -17.82
C ILE A 172 16.85 -1.27 -18.10
N GLU A 173 16.43 0.00 -18.06
CA GLU A 173 17.31 1.15 -18.33
C GLU A 173 18.45 1.24 -17.30
N GLN A 174 18.11 1.16 -16.02
CA GLN A 174 19.08 1.36 -14.93
C GLN A 174 19.97 0.14 -14.74
N TYR A 175 19.44 -1.08 -14.88
CA TYR A 175 20.24 -2.30 -14.90
C TYR A 175 21.29 -2.25 -16.02
N ASN A 176 20.89 -1.83 -17.23
CA ASN A 176 21.83 -1.72 -18.34
C ASN A 176 22.93 -0.69 -18.07
N ARG A 177 22.57 0.49 -17.55
CA ARG A 177 23.54 1.54 -17.17
C ARG A 177 24.51 1.06 -16.10
N LEU A 178 24.03 0.33 -15.10
CA LEU A 178 24.85 -0.21 -14.02
C LEU A 178 25.87 -1.25 -14.53
N LEU A 179 25.49 -2.09 -15.50
CA LEU A 179 26.42 -3.06 -16.08
C LEU A 179 27.47 -2.40 -16.98
N LEU A 180 27.09 -1.39 -17.77
CA LEU A 180 28.01 -0.64 -18.61
C LEU A 180 29.07 0.09 -17.76
N THR A 181 28.65 0.73 -16.67
CA THR A 181 29.53 1.53 -15.80
C THR A 181 30.51 0.66 -15.01
N LYS A 182 30.10 -0.54 -14.58
CA LYS A 182 31.00 -1.54 -13.99
C LYS A 182 32.09 -1.98 -14.97
N LYS A 183 31.74 -2.17 -16.24
CA LYS A 183 32.72 -2.53 -17.28
C LYS A 183 33.75 -1.43 -17.49
N GLU A 184 33.34 -0.17 -17.38
CA GLU A 184 34.20 1.02 -17.51
C GLU A 184 34.95 1.39 -16.21
N SER A 185 34.71 0.68 -15.10
CA SER A 185 35.30 0.97 -13.77
C SER A 185 35.04 2.40 -13.26
N ASN A 186 33.90 3.00 -13.62
CA ASN A 186 33.54 4.36 -13.20
C ASN A 186 32.69 4.34 -11.92
N VAL A 187 33.35 4.47 -10.76
CA VAL A 187 32.72 4.39 -9.43
C VAL A 187 31.70 5.50 -9.17
N ILE A 188 31.92 6.70 -9.72
CA ILE A 188 31.01 7.85 -9.54
C ILE A 188 29.70 7.58 -10.28
N GLU A 189 29.81 7.17 -11.52
CA GLU A 189 28.65 6.87 -12.36
C GLU A 189 27.90 5.61 -11.89
N GLU A 190 28.61 4.63 -11.33
CA GLU A 190 27.96 3.46 -10.68
C GLU A 190 27.11 3.88 -9.48
N LYS A 191 27.61 4.78 -8.62
CA LYS A 191 26.82 5.32 -7.49
C LYS A 191 25.60 6.10 -7.97
N HIS A 192 25.78 6.90 -9.02
CA HIS A 192 24.70 7.67 -9.62
C HIS A 192 23.63 6.76 -10.26
N ALA A 193 24.03 5.71 -10.98
CA ALA A 193 23.12 4.73 -11.57
C ALA A 193 22.34 3.94 -10.50
N LYS A 194 22.99 3.56 -9.39
CA LYS A 194 22.31 2.94 -8.24
C LYS A 194 21.27 3.86 -7.62
N LYS A 195 21.61 5.14 -7.44
CA LYS A 195 20.66 6.14 -6.93
C LYS A 195 19.43 6.23 -7.83
N LEU A 196 19.61 6.43 -9.13
CA LEU A 196 18.51 6.52 -10.10
C LEU A 196 17.68 5.22 -10.21
N HIS A 197 18.31 4.06 -10.03
CA HIS A 197 17.63 2.77 -9.99
C HIS A 197 16.56 2.72 -8.92
N ASP A 198 16.85 3.27 -7.73
CA ASP A 198 15.98 3.18 -6.57
C ASP A 198 14.96 4.33 -6.51
N GLU A 199 15.26 5.48 -7.10
CA GLU A 199 14.42 6.68 -7.02
C GLU A 199 13.01 6.49 -7.59
N VAL A 200 12.89 6.00 -8.83
CA VAL A 200 11.59 5.81 -9.48
C VAL A 200 10.73 4.76 -8.77
N PRO A 201 11.23 3.55 -8.43
CA PRO A 201 10.48 2.58 -7.65
C PRO A 201 10.09 3.10 -6.28
N ASN A 202 10.96 3.85 -5.59
CA ASN A 202 10.64 4.45 -4.29
C ASN A 202 9.48 5.44 -4.39
N ILE A 203 9.45 6.27 -5.45
CA ILE A 203 8.34 7.19 -5.71
C ILE A 203 7.06 6.41 -6.01
N ILE A 204 7.14 5.44 -6.92
CA ILE A 204 5.98 4.66 -7.36
C ILE A 204 5.40 3.79 -6.24
N ASN A 205 6.24 3.33 -5.32
CA ASN A 205 5.86 2.50 -4.18
C ASN A 205 5.59 3.31 -2.90
N ALA A 206 5.77 4.64 -2.93
CA ALA A 206 5.51 5.47 -1.77
C ALA A 206 4.02 5.45 -1.42
N GLY A 207 3.71 5.11 -0.17
CA GLY A 207 2.37 5.26 0.40
C GLY A 207 2.10 6.69 0.89
N TYR A 208 0.87 6.97 1.28
CA TYR A 208 0.45 8.26 1.84
C TYR A 208 0.00 8.11 3.29
N GLU A 209 0.45 9.02 4.15
CA GLU A 209 -0.02 9.14 5.54
C GLU A 209 -1.24 10.07 5.59
N THR A 210 -2.30 9.69 6.30
CA THR A 210 -3.49 10.53 6.47
C THR A 210 -3.45 11.31 7.77
N PHE A 211 -3.63 12.63 7.70
CA PHE A 211 -3.70 13.50 8.88
C PHE A 211 -5.12 13.98 9.17
N THR A 212 -5.52 13.94 10.44
CA THR A 212 -6.78 14.53 10.90
C THR A 212 -6.57 15.97 11.35
N LEU A 213 -7.25 16.92 10.73
CA LEU A 213 -7.20 18.33 11.13
C LEU A 213 -7.85 18.54 12.51
N PRO A 214 -7.23 19.35 13.40
CA PRO A 214 -7.85 19.78 14.65
C PRO A 214 -9.15 20.54 14.41
N ARG A 215 -10.10 20.42 15.35
CA ARG A 215 -11.34 21.21 15.31
C ARG A 215 -11.02 22.66 15.67
N ILE A 216 -11.13 23.55 14.69
CA ILE A 216 -10.92 25.00 14.84
C ILE A 216 -12.19 25.78 14.53
N ASN A 217 -12.26 27.03 15.00
CA ASN A 217 -13.38 27.92 14.72
C ASN A 217 -13.39 28.33 13.24
N ASP A 218 -14.54 28.17 12.57
CA ASP A 218 -14.73 28.51 11.15
C ASP A 218 -14.38 29.97 10.79
N ARG A 219 -14.47 30.90 11.75
CA ARG A 219 -14.08 32.30 11.54
C ARG A 219 -12.57 32.50 11.44
N ARG A 220 -11.77 31.60 12.01
CA ARG A 220 -10.30 31.65 12.03
C ARG A 220 -9.63 30.73 11.02
N SER A 221 -10.33 29.73 10.48
CA SER A 221 -9.80 28.81 9.47
C SER A 221 -9.16 29.54 8.28
N LYS A 222 -9.82 30.56 7.72
CA LYS A 222 -9.29 31.37 6.61
C LYS A 222 -7.99 32.11 6.95
N THR A 223 -7.84 32.56 8.19
CA THR A 223 -6.61 33.24 8.64
C THR A 223 -5.50 32.22 8.83
N LEU A 224 -5.81 31.08 9.45
CA LEU A 224 -4.86 29.98 9.64
C LEU A 224 -4.38 29.38 8.32
N ASP A 225 -5.27 29.24 7.34
CA ASP A 225 -4.92 28.80 5.98
C ASP A 225 -3.90 29.77 5.34
N LYS A 226 -4.08 31.08 5.49
CA LYS A 226 -3.10 32.08 4.98
C LYS A 226 -1.74 31.97 5.67
N LEU A 227 -1.70 31.70 6.96
CA LEU A 227 -0.44 31.51 7.69
C LEU A 227 0.26 30.22 7.23
N ALA A 228 -0.50 29.15 6.93
CA ALA A 228 0.05 27.94 6.32
C ALA A 228 0.61 28.23 4.91
N ASP A 229 -0.08 29.04 4.10
CA ASP A 229 0.39 29.46 2.78
C ASP A 229 1.69 30.28 2.85
N GLU A 230 1.89 31.08 3.90
CA GLU A 230 3.15 31.80 4.13
C GLU A 230 4.32 30.85 4.39
N VAL A 231 4.10 29.77 5.15
CA VAL A 231 5.10 28.73 5.35
C VAL A 231 5.41 28.03 4.03
N LEU A 232 4.39 27.70 3.23
CA LEU A 232 4.58 27.05 1.92
C LEU A 232 5.39 27.91 0.94
N LYS A 233 5.35 29.25 1.05
CA LYS A 233 6.17 30.14 0.19
C LYS A 233 7.67 29.98 0.44
N THR A 234 8.09 29.46 1.59
CA THR A 234 9.51 29.22 1.90
C THR A 234 10.14 28.13 1.04
N LYS A 235 9.35 27.28 0.38
CA LYS A 235 9.80 26.30 -0.60
C LYS A 235 10.60 26.91 -1.75
N LYS A 236 10.37 28.20 -2.07
CA LYS A 236 11.09 28.89 -3.15
C LYS A 236 12.58 29.01 -2.83
N GLY A 237 13.40 28.21 -3.49
CA GLY A 237 14.87 28.31 -3.45
C GLY A 237 15.59 27.20 -2.69
N ASN A 238 14.96 26.03 -2.48
CA ASN A 238 15.53 24.88 -1.76
C ASN A 238 15.97 25.25 -0.33
N PRO A 239 15.02 25.62 0.54
CA PRO A 239 15.31 26.08 1.89
C PRO A 239 15.97 24.98 2.74
N THR A 240 16.82 25.40 3.66
CA THR A 240 17.39 24.54 4.69
C THR A 240 16.33 24.15 5.74
N MET A 241 16.57 23.07 6.47
CA MET A 241 15.70 22.63 7.57
C MET A 241 15.48 23.74 8.61
N GLU A 242 16.50 24.55 8.89
CA GLU A 242 16.43 25.67 9.83
C GLU A 242 15.50 26.79 9.31
N GLU A 243 15.56 27.13 8.03
CA GLU A 243 14.69 28.14 7.43
C GLU A 243 13.21 27.72 7.46
N ILE A 244 12.93 26.43 7.19
CA ILE A 244 11.58 25.86 7.27
C ILE A 244 11.06 25.94 8.72
N ILE A 245 11.88 25.53 9.70
CA ILE A 245 11.50 25.56 11.11
C ILE A 245 11.29 27.00 11.59
N ASN A 246 12.18 27.92 11.26
CA ASN A 246 12.05 29.34 11.62
C ASN A 246 10.75 29.92 11.06
N SER A 247 10.38 29.58 9.83
CA SER A 247 9.10 30.01 9.25
C SER A 247 7.90 29.49 10.04
N LEU A 248 7.92 28.20 10.42
CA LEU A 248 6.89 27.60 11.26
C LEU A 248 6.83 28.26 12.65
N GLU A 249 7.98 28.53 13.27
CA GLU A 249 8.04 29.14 14.61
C GLU A 249 7.53 30.57 14.62
N VAL A 250 7.78 31.36 13.57
CA VAL A 250 7.21 32.72 13.43
C VAL A 250 5.68 32.66 13.47
N GLN A 251 5.06 31.67 12.84
CA GLN A 251 3.60 31.54 12.83
C GLN A 251 3.01 31.23 14.22
N LYS A 252 3.80 30.67 15.14
CA LYS A 252 3.38 30.44 16.52
C LYS A 252 2.94 31.73 17.21
N ASN A 253 3.63 32.84 16.94
CA ASN A 253 3.33 34.16 17.50
C ASN A 253 1.98 34.73 17.05
N HIS A 254 1.36 34.15 16.01
CA HIS A 254 0.09 34.59 15.44
C HIS A 254 -1.08 33.63 15.76
N THR A 255 -0.85 32.64 16.62
CA THR A 255 -1.85 31.65 17.05
C THR A 255 -2.30 31.88 18.49
N PHE A 256 -3.57 31.58 18.79
CA PHE A 256 -4.09 31.75 20.15
C PHE A 256 -3.88 30.52 21.04
N ASN A 257 -3.73 29.34 20.45
CA ASN A 257 -3.52 28.09 21.17
C ASN A 257 -2.74 27.07 20.32
N ASP A 258 -2.27 26.02 21.00
CA ASP A 258 -1.48 24.96 20.37
C ASP A 258 -2.27 24.15 19.33
N GLU A 259 -3.60 24.06 19.42
CA GLU A 259 -4.42 23.36 18.41
C GLU A 259 -4.54 24.16 17.10
N GLU A 260 -4.58 25.49 17.19
CA GLU A 260 -4.51 26.38 16.03
C GLU A 260 -3.13 26.34 15.38
N TYR A 261 -2.08 26.27 16.19
CA TYR A 261 -0.72 26.10 15.68
C TYR A 261 -0.51 24.72 15.04
N LYS A 262 -1.03 23.66 15.68
CA LYS A 262 -1.07 22.30 15.16
C LYS A 262 -1.84 22.23 13.84
N TYR A 263 -2.93 22.98 13.71
CA TYR A 263 -3.67 23.09 12.45
C TYR A 263 -2.78 23.64 11.32
N ILE A 264 -1.98 24.69 11.56
CA ILE A 264 -1.04 25.25 10.56
C ILE A 264 -0.04 24.18 10.12
N ILE A 265 0.60 23.49 11.07
CA ILE A 265 1.61 22.47 10.77
C ILE A 265 0.98 21.32 9.95
N ILE A 266 -0.17 20.78 10.38
CA ILE A 266 -0.85 19.70 9.66
C ILE A 266 -1.30 20.16 8.27
N LYS A 267 -1.78 21.40 8.13
CA LYS A 267 -2.18 21.95 6.83
C LYS A 267 -0.98 22.04 5.87
N THR A 268 0.17 22.49 6.36
CA THR A 268 1.43 22.51 5.60
C THR A 268 1.86 21.11 5.17
N ILE A 269 1.75 20.12 6.07
CA ILE A 269 2.03 18.71 5.77
C ILE A 269 1.11 18.18 4.66
N ILE A 270 -0.21 18.39 4.78
CA ILE A 270 -1.20 17.94 3.80
C ILE A 270 -0.95 18.59 2.43
N ALA A 271 -0.67 19.91 2.40
CA ALA A 271 -0.38 20.61 1.16
C ALA A 271 0.87 20.06 0.47
N SER A 272 1.93 19.78 1.24
CA SER A 272 3.14 19.15 0.74
C SER A 272 2.88 17.74 0.19
N GLN A 273 2.10 16.91 0.89
CA GLN A 273 1.71 15.58 0.40
C GLN A 273 0.92 15.64 -0.91
N ASN A 274 0.02 16.62 -1.07
CA ASN A 274 -0.72 16.79 -2.32
C ASN A 274 0.21 17.16 -3.49
N GLU A 275 1.24 17.97 -3.24
CA GLU A 275 2.24 18.29 -4.28
C GLU A 275 3.10 17.06 -4.62
N ILE A 276 3.55 16.29 -3.62
CA ILE A 276 4.24 15.00 -3.81
C ILE A 276 3.39 14.06 -4.66
N TYR A 277 2.09 13.93 -4.34
CA TYR A 277 1.14 13.13 -5.11
C TYR A 277 1.01 13.62 -6.55
N SER A 278 0.98 14.94 -6.77
CA SER A 278 0.92 15.52 -8.12
C SER A 278 2.16 15.15 -8.95
N PHE A 279 3.36 15.19 -8.35
CA PHE A 279 4.59 14.76 -9.03
C PHE A 279 4.61 13.25 -9.31
N TYR A 280 4.07 12.45 -8.39
CA TYR A 280 3.88 11.02 -8.60
C TYR A 280 2.93 10.75 -9.79
N GLU A 281 1.81 11.46 -9.89
CA GLU A 281 0.87 11.31 -11.02
C GLU A 281 1.53 11.69 -12.35
N LEU A 282 2.31 12.78 -12.36
CA LEU A 282 3.10 13.19 -13.54
C LEU A 282 4.17 12.17 -13.91
N LEU A 283 4.78 11.48 -12.94
CA LEU A 283 5.77 10.43 -13.23
C LEU A 283 5.14 9.14 -13.77
N ILE A 284 3.87 8.88 -13.45
CA ILE A 284 3.11 7.75 -13.99
C ILE A 284 2.51 8.05 -15.37
N ASP A 285 2.42 9.33 -15.74
CA ASP A 285 2.07 9.72 -17.08
C ASP A 285 3.15 9.29 -18.09
N LYS A 286 2.74 8.52 -19.11
CA LYS A 286 3.67 7.92 -20.08
C LYS A 286 4.41 8.97 -20.89
N ASP A 287 3.75 10.07 -21.27
CA ASP A 287 4.37 11.10 -22.10
C ASP A 287 5.51 11.79 -21.33
N THR A 288 5.24 12.10 -20.06
CA THR A 288 6.21 12.70 -19.15
C THR A 288 7.36 11.73 -18.84
N TYR A 289 7.05 10.46 -18.55
CA TYR A 289 8.06 9.45 -18.21
C TYR A 289 9.03 9.14 -19.35
N HIS A 290 8.52 9.05 -20.59
CA HIS A 290 9.35 8.75 -21.75
C HIS A 290 10.28 9.90 -22.14
N ASN A 291 9.96 11.14 -21.75
CA ASN A 291 10.87 12.26 -21.91
C ASN A 291 11.92 12.25 -20.78
N ILE A 292 13.17 11.93 -21.14
CA ILE A 292 14.28 11.86 -20.18
C ILE A 292 14.47 13.17 -19.41
N LYS A 293 14.26 14.32 -20.06
CA LYS A 293 14.42 15.63 -19.42
C LYS A 293 13.33 15.85 -18.38
N ASP A 294 12.07 15.68 -18.79
CA ASP A 294 10.91 15.92 -17.93
C ASP A 294 10.90 14.93 -16.77
N ARG A 295 11.21 13.65 -17.01
CA ARG A 295 11.37 12.63 -15.97
C ARG A 295 12.40 13.03 -14.92
N LYS A 296 13.57 13.54 -15.33
CA LYS A 296 14.61 14.00 -14.39
C LYS A 296 14.14 15.18 -13.56
N GLU A 297 13.48 16.15 -14.21
CA GLU A 297 12.93 17.33 -13.54
C GLU A 297 11.87 16.93 -12.51
N MET A 298 10.96 16.02 -12.85
CA MET A 298 9.92 15.55 -11.93
C MET A 298 10.50 14.77 -10.74
N ILE A 299 11.52 13.94 -10.94
CA ILE A 299 12.22 13.25 -9.84
C ILE A 299 12.87 14.28 -8.90
N GLU A 300 13.55 15.29 -9.44
CA GLU A 300 14.18 16.33 -8.64
C GLU A 300 13.14 17.14 -7.84
N CYS A 301 12.05 17.57 -8.48
CA CYS A 301 10.94 18.25 -7.82
C CYS A 301 10.32 17.40 -6.70
N TYR A 302 10.09 16.10 -6.96
CA TYR A 302 9.56 15.17 -5.97
C TYR A 302 10.46 15.10 -4.73
N TYR A 303 11.78 14.90 -4.90
CA TYR A 303 12.68 14.75 -3.76
C TYR A 303 12.89 16.05 -2.98
N ASN A 304 12.86 17.20 -3.66
CA ASN A 304 12.88 18.50 -2.99
C ASN A 304 11.64 18.68 -2.10
N GLU A 305 10.47 18.34 -2.62
CA GLU A 305 9.22 18.42 -1.86
C GLU A 305 9.16 17.38 -0.73
N LEU A 306 9.66 16.16 -0.95
CA LEU A 306 9.79 15.14 0.08
C LEU A 306 10.71 15.59 1.23
N ASN A 307 11.83 16.24 0.94
CA ASN A 307 12.72 16.77 1.96
C ASN A 307 12.04 17.85 2.80
N PHE A 308 11.24 18.72 2.17
CA PHE A 308 10.40 19.70 2.87
C PHE A 308 9.39 18.98 3.79
N PHE A 309 8.62 18.04 3.24
CA PHE A 309 7.67 17.22 4.01
C PHE A 309 8.31 16.57 5.23
N LEU A 310 9.45 15.88 5.06
CA LEU A 310 10.16 15.19 6.14
C LEU A 310 10.64 16.16 7.23
N SER A 311 11.07 17.37 6.84
CA SER A 311 11.49 18.41 7.78
C SER A 311 10.32 18.90 8.64
N VAL A 312 9.17 19.19 8.01
CA VAL A 312 7.95 19.60 8.72
C VAL A 312 7.40 18.46 9.58
N ARG A 313 7.42 17.21 9.09
CA ARG A 313 6.98 16.03 9.83
C ARG A 313 7.79 15.82 11.10
N LYS A 314 9.13 15.89 10.98
CA LYS A 314 10.05 15.77 12.12
C LYS A 314 9.83 16.89 13.14
N TYR A 315 9.56 18.11 12.68
CA TYR A 315 9.18 19.21 13.58
C TYR A 315 7.84 18.95 14.27
N TYR A 316 6.83 18.45 13.55
CA TYR A 316 5.53 18.10 14.11
C TYR A 316 5.65 17.00 15.18
N ASP A 317 6.45 15.96 14.95
CA ASP A 317 6.69 14.90 15.94
C ASP A 317 7.34 15.47 17.20
N ALA A 318 8.40 16.28 17.04
CA ALA A 318 9.04 16.96 18.16
C ALA A 318 8.11 17.92 18.91
N PHE A 319 7.18 18.58 18.20
CA PHE A 319 6.15 19.44 18.79
C PHE A 319 5.16 18.61 19.62
N CYS A 320 4.71 17.45 19.10
CA CYS A 320 3.82 16.54 19.81
C CYS A 320 4.50 15.91 21.04
N GLU A 321 5.74 15.45 20.92
CA GLU A 321 6.53 14.90 22.04
C GLU A 321 6.80 15.95 23.12
N LYS A 322 7.13 17.20 22.72
CA LYS A 322 7.26 18.31 23.67
C LYS A 322 5.93 18.58 24.39
N LYS A 323 4.79 18.45 23.70
CA LYS A 323 3.47 18.58 24.31
C LYS A 323 3.18 17.45 25.28
N GLU A 324 3.47 16.19 24.95
CA GLU A 324 3.34 15.05 25.88
C GLU A 324 4.24 15.26 27.11
N SER A 325 5.48 15.70 26.94
CA SER A 325 6.38 16.00 28.08
C SER A 325 5.95 17.22 28.90
N ALA A 326 5.34 18.23 28.29
CA ALA A 326 4.86 19.45 28.95
C ALA A 326 3.45 19.29 29.54
N GLU A 327 2.63 18.40 29.00
CA GLU A 327 1.38 17.91 29.59
C GLU A 327 1.67 16.93 30.72
N ASP A 328 2.75 16.15 30.68
CA ASP A 328 3.26 15.37 31.81
C ASP A 328 3.85 16.28 32.91
N ILE A 329 4.47 17.41 32.54
CA ILE A 329 4.96 18.43 33.48
C ILE A 329 3.81 19.31 33.98
N LYS A 330 2.81 19.63 33.16
CA LYS A 330 1.57 20.30 33.59
C LYS A 330 0.68 19.38 34.40
N GLU A 331 0.61 18.07 34.16
CA GLU A 331 -0.03 17.14 35.09
C GLU A 331 0.71 17.19 36.44
N LYS A 332 2.05 17.25 36.44
CA LYS A 332 2.84 17.43 37.67
C LYS A 332 2.70 18.80 38.34
N LEU A 333 2.43 19.88 37.60
CA LEU A 333 2.31 21.25 38.13
C LEU A 333 0.84 21.65 38.40
N VAL A 334 -0.12 21.08 37.68
CA VAL A 334 -1.56 21.16 37.96
C VAL A 334 -1.92 20.27 39.15
N GLU A 335 -1.10 19.25 39.48
CA GLU A 335 -1.12 18.58 40.79
C GLU A 335 -0.69 19.50 41.96
N GLU A 336 -0.04 20.65 41.72
CA GLU A 336 0.40 21.55 42.80
C GLU A 336 -0.41 22.85 42.91
N GLU A 337 -1.14 23.31 41.89
CA GLU A 337 -1.99 24.51 42.02
C GLU A 337 -3.26 24.46 41.15
N LYS A 338 -4.26 23.65 41.53
CA LYS A 338 -5.68 24.01 41.35
C LYS A 338 -6.54 23.47 42.50
N GLU A 339 -7.23 24.41 43.14
CA GLU A 339 -8.31 24.15 44.08
C GLU A 339 -9.42 23.29 43.45
N ILE A 340 -9.65 22.13 44.06
CA ILE A 340 -10.95 21.55 44.48
C ILE A 340 -12.10 21.62 43.45
N GLU A 341 -12.31 20.51 42.72
CA GLU A 341 -13.60 19.77 42.54
C GLU A 341 -13.55 18.79 41.35
N GLU A 342 -12.71 17.74 41.39
CA GLU A 342 -12.92 16.58 40.50
C GLU A 342 -12.83 15.27 41.29
N ILE A 343 -13.96 14.57 41.41
CA ILE A 343 -14.08 13.27 42.07
C ILE A 343 -13.57 12.21 41.08
N HIS A 344 -12.40 11.62 41.35
CA HIS A 344 -11.88 10.51 40.56
C HIS A 344 -12.83 9.31 40.65
N ARG A 345 -13.24 8.73 39.51
CA ARG A 345 -14.15 7.58 39.46
C ARG A 345 -13.33 6.29 39.36
N LEU A 346 -13.58 5.36 40.26
CA LEU A 346 -12.84 4.10 40.33
C LEU A 346 -13.62 2.93 39.73
N ILE A 347 -12.92 2.08 38.99
CA ILE A 347 -13.35 0.74 38.59
C ILE A 347 -12.30 -0.28 39.04
N TYR A 348 -12.66 -1.55 39.16
CA TYR A 348 -11.79 -2.57 39.74
C TYR A 348 -11.52 -3.72 38.78
N SER A 349 -10.30 -4.26 38.81
CA SER A 349 -9.97 -5.47 38.06
C SER A 349 -10.68 -6.69 38.66
N THR A 350 -11.22 -7.54 37.78
CA THR A 350 -11.97 -8.74 38.16
C THR A 350 -11.17 -10.02 37.91
N SER A 351 -11.58 -11.11 38.54
CA SER A 351 -11.04 -12.44 38.26
C SER A 351 -11.56 -13.00 36.94
N GLU A 352 -10.68 -13.54 36.09
CA GLU A 352 -11.08 -14.25 34.87
C GLU A 352 -11.94 -15.49 35.16
N VAL A 353 -11.76 -16.09 36.34
CA VAL A 353 -12.48 -17.29 36.79
C VAL A 353 -13.79 -16.93 37.50
N ASN A 354 -13.90 -15.72 38.07
CA ASN A 354 -15.13 -15.25 38.71
C ASN A 354 -15.30 -13.72 38.53
N PRO A 355 -16.03 -13.27 37.50
CA PRO A 355 -16.11 -11.86 37.14
C PRO A 355 -16.88 -10.99 38.14
N THR A 356 -17.53 -11.60 39.14
CA THR A 356 -18.22 -10.88 40.23
C THR A 356 -17.34 -10.66 41.46
N LYS A 357 -16.07 -11.09 41.43
CA LYS A 357 -15.10 -10.86 42.51
C LYS A 357 -13.97 -9.95 42.06
N SER A 358 -13.71 -8.93 42.88
CA SER A 358 -12.60 -7.99 42.66
C SER A 358 -11.28 -8.62 43.09
N LYS A 359 -10.26 -8.57 42.22
CA LYS A 359 -8.90 -9.01 42.57
C LYS A 359 -8.28 -8.14 43.66
N PHE A 360 -8.67 -6.86 43.72
CA PHE A 360 -8.22 -5.95 44.77
C PHE A 360 -8.67 -6.42 46.17
N ILE A 361 -9.92 -6.89 46.31
CA ILE A 361 -10.40 -7.43 47.60
C ILE A 361 -9.67 -8.71 47.96
N ALA A 362 -9.43 -9.60 46.99
CA ALA A 362 -8.67 -10.82 47.21
C ALA A 362 -7.23 -10.52 47.69
N ASP A 363 -6.61 -9.46 47.18
CA ASP A 363 -5.27 -9.07 47.61
C ASP A 363 -5.21 -8.58 49.07
N LEU A 364 -6.34 -8.13 49.65
CA LEU A 364 -6.39 -7.71 51.05
C LEU A 364 -6.12 -8.88 52.01
N ASP A 365 -6.44 -10.11 51.62
CA ASP A 365 -6.15 -11.30 52.45
C ASP A 365 -4.64 -11.50 52.65
N ASP A 366 -3.82 -11.04 51.70
CA ASP A 366 -2.36 -11.10 51.75
C ASP A 366 -1.71 -9.86 52.41
N ILE A 367 -2.52 -8.85 52.77
CA ILE A 367 -2.09 -7.63 53.45
C ILE A 367 -2.36 -7.76 54.96
N PRO A 368 -1.37 -7.48 55.83
CA PRO A 368 -1.58 -7.44 57.27
C PRO A 368 -2.70 -6.46 57.65
N GLN A 369 -3.60 -6.88 58.56
CA GLN A 369 -4.79 -6.12 58.97
C GLN A 369 -4.48 -4.70 59.48
N GLU A 370 -3.29 -4.49 60.04
CA GLU A 370 -2.83 -3.17 60.50
C GLU A 370 -2.70 -2.13 59.38
N TYR A 371 -2.67 -2.57 58.11
CA TYR A 371 -2.60 -1.71 56.94
C TYR A 371 -3.95 -1.49 56.24
N TYR A 372 -5.05 -2.08 56.73
CA TYR A 372 -6.36 -1.92 56.10
C TYR A 372 -6.85 -0.47 56.16
N ASP A 373 -6.62 0.22 57.28
CA ASP A 373 -6.95 1.65 57.41
C ASP A 373 -6.13 2.51 56.42
N THR A 374 -4.88 2.14 56.17
CA THR A 374 -4.02 2.80 55.19
C THR A 374 -4.50 2.57 53.76
N VAL A 375 -4.95 1.36 53.43
CA VAL A 375 -5.54 1.06 52.11
C VAL A 375 -6.82 1.86 51.90
N TYR A 376 -7.69 1.93 52.93
CA TYR A 376 -8.93 2.71 52.88
C TYR A 376 -8.66 4.21 52.72
N TYR A 377 -7.70 4.74 53.48
CA TYR A 377 -7.24 6.12 53.36
C TYR A 377 -6.74 6.44 51.95
N LEU A 378 -5.90 5.58 51.36
CA LEU A 378 -5.35 5.81 50.02
C LEU A 378 -6.43 5.81 48.92
N ILE A 379 -7.39 4.88 48.98
CA ILE A 379 -8.48 4.79 48.00
C ILE A 379 -9.42 6.01 48.11
N ASN A 380 -9.83 6.37 49.32
CA ASN A 380 -10.71 7.52 49.52
C ASN A 380 -10.00 8.83 49.23
N GLY A 381 -8.76 8.98 49.70
CA GLY A 381 -7.94 10.14 49.43
C GLY A 381 -7.74 10.36 47.93
N PHE A 382 -7.52 9.29 47.17
CA PHE A 382 -7.44 9.38 45.72
C PHE A 382 -8.77 9.80 45.10
N LYS A 383 -9.90 9.27 45.57
CA LYS A 383 -11.24 9.64 45.07
C LYS A 383 -11.60 11.09 45.33
N THR A 384 -11.21 11.62 46.50
CA THR A 384 -11.55 12.99 46.94
C THR A 384 -10.44 14.02 46.66
N GLY A 385 -9.32 13.61 46.06
CA GLY A 385 -8.19 14.49 45.78
C GLY A 385 -7.49 15.01 47.05
N THR A 386 -7.57 14.29 48.17
CA THR A 386 -7.03 14.71 49.48
C THR A 386 -5.72 14.01 49.85
N LEU A 387 -5.07 13.34 48.89
CA LEU A 387 -3.77 12.70 49.10
C LEU A 387 -2.66 13.73 49.24
N SER A 388 -1.67 13.40 50.07
CA SER A 388 -0.49 14.24 50.26
C SER A 388 0.47 14.13 49.08
N VAL A 389 1.25 15.19 48.86
CA VAL A 389 2.29 15.23 47.82
C VAL A 389 3.25 14.03 47.98
N GLY A 390 3.32 13.20 46.94
CA GLY A 390 4.15 12.01 46.91
C GLY A 390 3.48 10.70 47.31
N GLU A 391 2.23 10.70 47.79
CA GLU A 391 1.43 9.47 47.99
C GLU A 391 0.87 8.91 46.67
N TYR A 392 0.82 9.74 45.62
CA TYR A 392 0.54 9.35 44.25
C TYR A 392 1.79 9.51 43.39
N LYS A 393 2.15 8.49 42.60
CA LYS A 393 3.35 8.53 41.77
C LYS A 393 3.20 7.72 40.48
N ALA A 394 3.72 8.25 39.37
CA ALA A 394 3.89 7.48 38.14
C ALA A 394 5.02 6.44 38.25
N LEU A 395 4.78 5.22 37.77
CA LEU A 395 5.79 4.16 37.73
C LEU A 395 6.65 4.31 36.47
N THR A 396 7.91 4.74 36.62
CA THR A 396 8.79 5.11 35.50
C THR A 396 9.75 4.00 35.05
N ASN A 397 9.78 2.84 35.73
CA ASN A 397 10.75 1.79 35.46
C ASN A 397 10.09 0.53 34.87
N ASN A 398 10.58 0.12 33.69
CA ASN A 398 10.21 -1.05 32.87
C ASN A 398 9.05 -0.86 31.86
N ASN A 399 9.28 -1.30 30.61
CA ASN A 399 8.32 -1.28 29.49
C ASN A 399 6.95 -1.92 29.80
N ASN A 400 6.87 -2.82 30.79
CA ASN A 400 5.62 -3.49 31.18
C ASN A 400 4.76 -2.70 32.18
N VAL A 401 5.31 -1.66 32.83
CA VAL A 401 4.64 -0.90 33.92
C VAL A 401 4.51 0.60 33.56
N GLN A 402 5.02 0.99 32.39
CA GLN A 402 5.18 2.37 31.90
C GLN A 402 3.88 3.19 31.78
N LYS A 403 2.71 2.57 31.97
CA LYS A 403 1.38 3.24 31.98
C LYS A 403 0.60 3.04 33.28
N CYS A 404 1.25 2.51 34.32
CA CYS A 404 0.63 2.32 35.64
C CYS A 404 1.10 3.42 36.60
N ARG A 405 0.22 3.76 37.54
CA ARG A 405 0.47 4.70 38.64
C ARG A 405 0.34 3.95 39.96
N GLU A 406 0.95 4.50 40.99
CA GLU A 406 1.05 3.90 42.32
C GLU A 406 0.50 4.87 43.36
N LEU A 407 -0.37 4.36 44.23
CA LEU A 407 -0.65 4.97 45.53
C LEU A 407 0.21 4.30 46.58
N LYS A 408 0.94 5.09 47.36
CA LYS A 408 1.87 4.58 48.37
C LYS A 408 1.71 5.32 49.69
N SER A 409 1.66 4.54 50.76
CA SER A 409 1.85 5.04 52.12
C SER A 409 2.46 3.91 52.96
N ASP A 410 3.52 4.22 53.71
CA ASP A 410 4.37 3.26 54.44
C ASP A 410 4.79 2.04 53.58
N GLN A 411 4.29 0.83 53.91
CA GLN A 411 4.55 -0.41 53.17
C GLN A 411 3.47 -0.73 52.12
N VAL A 412 2.33 -0.04 52.12
CA VAL A 412 1.21 -0.32 51.23
C VAL A 412 1.46 0.29 49.85
N ARG A 413 1.24 -0.50 48.81
CA ARG A 413 1.30 -0.10 47.40
C ARG A 413 0.02 -0.53 46.69
N ILE A 414 -0.70 0.43 46.11
CA ILE A 414 -1.89 0.16 45.28
C ILE A 414 -1.56 0.58 43.86
N ILE A 415 -1.73 -0.33 42.91
CA ILE A 415 -1.43 -0.06 41.50
C ILE A 415 -2.73 0.25 40.77
N LEU A 416 -2.72 1.35 40.02
CA LEU A 416 -3.85 1.79 39.23
C LEU A 416 -3.41 2.24 37.84
N LYS A 417 -4.38 2.34 36.93
CA LYS A 417 -4.14 2.79 35.56
C LYS A 417 -5.25 3.72 35.11
N HIS A 418 -4.88 4.78 34.41
CA HIS A 418 -5.84 5.67 33.76
C HIS A 418 -6.48 4.97 32.57
N VAL A 419 -7.80 5.09 32.45
CA VAL A 419 -8.56 4.49 31.34
C VAL A 419 -9.07 5.56 30.40
N LYS A 420 -9.86 6.51 30.91
CA LYS A 420 -10.45 7.60 30.15
C LYS A 420 -11.01 8.68 31.08
N ASP A 421 -10.91 9.95 30.69
CA ASP A 421 -11.43 11.10 31.47
C ASP A 421 -10.95 11.02 32.93
N ASN A 422 -11.85 11.10 33.92
CA ASN A 422 -11.52 10.93 35.34
C ASN A 422 -11.72 9.49 35.86
N ILE A 423 -11.67 8.49 34.98
CA ILE A 423 -11.91 7.07 35.32
C ILE A 423 -10.57 6.32 35.41
N TYR A 424 -10.36 5.68 36.56
CA TYR A 424 -9.16 4.90 36.88
C TYR A 424 -9.53 3.47 37.26
N VAL A 425 -8.72 2.51 36.81
CA VAL A 425 -8.85 1.11 37.21
C VAL A 425 -7.85 0.75 38.32
N ILE A 426 -8.35 0.22 39.42
CA ILE A 426 -7.53 -0.39 40.48
C ILE A 426 -7.17 -1.82 40.06
N LEU A 427 -5.88 -2.06 39.86
CA LEU A 427 -5.35 -3.35 39.43
C LEU A 427 -5.08 -4.28 40.63
N GLY A 428 -4.65 -3.74 41.77
CA GLY A 428 -4.41 -4.54 42.97
C GLY A 428 -3.72 -3.75 44.08
N ALA A 429 -3.61 -4.37 45.25
CA ALA A 429 -2.92 -3.82 46.42
C ALA A 429 -1.94 -4.83 47.01
N ALA A 430 -0.80 -4.39 47.55
CA ALA A 430 0.13 -5.27 48.24
C ALA A 430 1.00 -4.50 49.24
N THR A 431 1.70 -5.26 50.08
CA THR A 431 2.76 -4.75 50.95
C THR A 431 4.13 -4.93 50.30
N LYS A 432 4.96 -3.90 50.35
CA LYS A 432 6.34 -3.93 49.88
C LYS A 432 7.14 -4.94 50.72
N LYS A 433 7.82 -5.88 50.07
CA LYS A 433 8.66 -6.91 50.72
C LYS A 433 10.02 -6.90 50.05
N VAL A 434 11.07 -6.77 50.86
CA VAL A 434 12.47 -6.49 50.46
C VAL A 434 12.97 -7.33 49.27
N ASP A 435 12.49 -8.56 49.09
CA ASP A 435 12.98 -9.50 48.08
C ASP A 435 12.06 -9.79 46.88
N ASN A 436 10.82 -9.25 46.83
CA ASN A 436 9.81 -9.69 45.83
C ASN A 436 9.10 -8.56 45.05
N ASP A 437 9.56 -7.32 45.18
CA ASP A 437 8.89 -6.13 44.63
C ASP A 437 8.65 -6.22 43.11
N ARG A 438 9.64 -6.65 42.31
CA ARG A 438 9.53 -6.64 40.85
C ARG A 438 8.43 -7.57 40.31
N LYS A 439 8.30 -8.78 40.88
CA LYS A 439 7.29 -9.76 40.47
C LYS A 439 5.87 -9.30 40.81
N MET A 440 5.72 -8.59 41.93
CA MET A 440 4.45 -8.00 42.34
C MET A 440 3.95 -6.99 41.30
N TYR A 441 4.76 -5.98 40.96
CA TYR A 441 4.40 -4.97 39.96
C TYR A 441 4.11 -5.59 38.58
N GLU A 442 4.92 -6.54 38.12
CA GLU A 442 4.72 -7.20 36.82
C GLU A 442 3.44 -8.07 36.78
N SER A 443 3.09 -8.73 37.89
CA SER A 443 1.88 -9.57 37.96
C SER A 443 0.59 -8.73 38.01
N MET A 444 0.60 -7.62 38.72
CA MET A 444 -0.55 -6.72 38.85
C MET A 444 -0.77 -5.88 37.59
N ALA A 445 0.30 -5.42 36.94
CA ALA A 445 0.22 -4.66 35.68
C ALA A 445 -0.36 -5.47 34.51
N LYS A 446 -0.30 -6.81 34.58
CA LYS A 446 -0.87 -7.73 33.58
C LYS A 446 -2.34 -8.07 33.81
N ARG A 447 -2.97 -7.59 34.89
CA ARG A 447 -4.37 -7.90 35.19
C ARG A 447 -5.30 -7.25 34.17
N SER A 448 -6.38 -7.97 33.86
CA SER A 448 -7.39 -7.55 32.90
C SER A 448 -8.06 -6.24 33.31
N ILE A 449 -8.16 -5.31 32.36
CA ILE A 449 -8.88 -4.04 32.51
C ILE A 449 -10.29 -4.26 31.98
N PRO A 450 -11.35 -3.96 32.75
CA PRO A 450 -12.73 -4.07 32.26
C PRO A 450 -12.95 -3.18 31.03
N LYS A 451 -13.62 -3.71 30.00
CA LYS A 451 -14.00 -2.95 28.81
C LYS A 451 -15.11 -1.95 29.16
N ILE A 452 -14.91 -0.68 28.82
CA ILE A 452 -15.85 0.42 29.06
C ILE A 452 -16.29 1.11 27.76
N ASP A 453 -16.30 0.37 26.65
CA ASP A 453 -16.49 0.90 25.29
C ASP A 453 -17.89 1.50 25.05
N THR A 454 -18.86 1.21 25.93
CA THR A 454 -20.23 1.76 25.88
C THR A 454 -20.69 2.32 27.23
N ASP A 455 -21.63 3.27 27.21
CA ASP A 455 -22.22 3.85 28.43
C ASP A 455 -22.86 2.82 29.35
N ASN A 456 -23.45 1.76 28.80
CA ASN A 456 -24.05 0.68 29.58
C ASN A 456 -22.98 -0.17 30.27
N THR A 457 -21.88 -0.49 29.59
CA THR A 457 -20.74 -1.20 30.21
C THR A 457 -20.09 -0.38 31.32
N LEU A 458 -19.98 0.94 31.15
CA LEU A 458 -19.46 1.84 32.18
C LEU A 458 -20.36 1.88 33.42
N LYS A 459 -21.69 2.01 33.24
CA LYS A 459 -22.66 1.99 34.36
C LYS A 459 -22.58 0.70 35.18
N LEU A 460 -22.47 -0.45 34.53
CA LEU A 460 -22.33 -1.75 35.20
C LEU A 460 -21.02 -1.87 36.00
N GLN A 461 -19.91 -1.36 35.47
CA GLN A 461 -18.63 -1.36 36.18
C GLN A 461 -18.61 -0.40 37.38
N LEU A 462 -19.32 0.72 37.29
CA LEU A 462 -19.47 1.65 38.42
C LEU A 462 -20.35 1.09 39.53
N LEU A 463 -21.46 0.41 39.20
CA LEU A 463 -22.28 -0.30 40.17
C LEU A 463 -21.48 -1.41 40.88
N PHE A 464 -20.63 -2.13 40.13
CA PHE A 464 -19.72 -3.10 40.70
C PHE A 464 -18.66 -2.45 41.62
N ALA A 465 -18.13 -1.29 41.23
CA ALA A 465 -17.20 -0.53 42.06
C ALA A 465 -17.81 -0.11 43.41
N GLU A 466 -19.06 0.35 43.42
CA GLU A 466 -19.79 0.67 44.66
C GLU A 466 -19.93 -0.57 45.58
N GLN A 467 -20.13 -1.76 45.02
CA GLN A 467 -20.19 -3.00 45.78
C GLN A 467 -18.83 -3.34 46.40
N VAL A 468 -17.75 -3.19 45.64
CA VAL A 468 -16.36 -3.42 46.10
C VAL A 468 -15.97 -2.45 47.22
N GLU A 469 -16.36 -1.18 47.11
CA GLU A 469 -16.10 -0.16 48.14
C GLU A 469 -16.87 -0.43 49.44
N LYS A 470 -18.12 -0.90 49.35
CA LYS A 470 -18.89 -1.36 50.52
C LYS A 470 -18.23 -2.56 51.19
N GLU A 471 -17.72 -3.51 50.40
CA GLU A 471 -16.99 -4.67 50.91
C GLU A 471 -15.69 -4.26 51.60
N LEU A 472 -14.90 -3.35 51.00
CA LEU A 472 -13.71 -2.78 51.62
C LEU A 472 -14.04 -2.10 52.96
N THR A 473 -15.08 -1.27 53.00
CA THR A 473 -15.52 -0.57 54.23
C THR A 473 -15.90 -1.59 55.31
N THR A 474 -16.64 -2.64 54.95
CA THR A 474 -17.02 -3.72 55.88
C THR A 474 -15.80 -4.48 56.40
N ILE A 475 -14.80 -4.74 55.56
CA ILE A 475 -13.55 -5.42 55.95
C ILE A 475 -12.75 -4.56 56.94
N VAL A 476 -12.65 -3.25 56.69
CA VAL A 476 -11.95 -2.30 57.56
C VAL A 476 -12.68 -2.19 58.91
N GLU A 477 -13.99 -2.07 58.93
CA GLU A 477 -14.78 -1.97 60.17
C GLU A 477 -14.77 -3.25 61.03
N SER A 478 -14.67 -4.43 60.39
CA SER A 478 -14.73 -5.75 61.06
C SER A 478 -13.35 -6.31 61.44
N LYS A 479 -12.32 -6.05 60.64
CA LYS A 479 -10.96 -6.62 60.80
C LYS A 479 -9.87 -5.56 61.03
N GLY A 480 -10.17 -4.27 60.85
CA GLY A 480 -9.24 -3.19 61.15
C GLY A 480 -8.96 -3.08 62.65
N ARG A 481 -7.79 -2.56 63.00
CA ARG A 481 -7.38 -2.40 64.40
C ARG A 481 -8.24 -1.28 65.02
N LYS A 482 -9.18 -1.62 65.91
CA LYS A 482 -9.83 -0.63 66.80
C LYS A 482 -8.81 -0.12 67.82
N GLY A 483 -7.97 0.82 67.41
CA GLY A 483 -7.03 1.48 68.30
C GLY A 483 -7.75 2.46 69.21
N ASN A 484 -7.85 2.12 70.49
CA ASN A 484 -7.93 3.13 71.56
C ASN A 484 -6.61 3.91 71.54
N ARG A 485 -6.67 5.20 71.25
CA ARG A 485 -5.60 6.16 71.54
C ARG A 485 -6.19 7.37 72.22
#